data_AF-A0A1Z5JU00-F1
#
_entry.id   AF-A0A1Z5JU00-F1
#
_cell.length_a   1.000
_cell.length_b   1.000
_cell.length_c   1.000
_cell.angle_alpha   90.00
_cell.angle_beta   90.00
_cell.angle_gamma   90.00
#
_symmetry.space_group_name_H-M   'P 1'
#
loop_
_entity.id
_entity.type
_entity.pdbx_description
1 polymer ?
#
loop_
_entity_poly.entity_id
_entity_poly.type
_entity_poly.pdbx_seq_one_letter_code
_entity_poly.pdbx_strand_id
1 'polypeptide(L)'
;MEVAGGSPDLDLYIIHMAGLLYHQDWMAARHLFRRSGEMNELEPWFEVAKAALKPDLAAVWKSLEQLHSTTSHSFVQTYVNEISHAFRVACLRNFDSSKNIPAFLAPVLGFSTVEEMTNFARENMLPIRNQIPHVVAAGFLQRHLTANIAVTSGAEKNDEMFLDILNASSS
;
A
#
# COMPACT_ATOMS: atom_id res chain seq x y z
N MET A 1 -10.09 34.29 -6.36
CA MET A 1 -8.82 33.74 -5.86
C MET A 1 -8.85 32.28 -6.19
N GLU A 2 -8.19 31.90 -7.28
CA GLU A 2 -8.09 30.49 -7.69
C GLU A 2 -7.24 29.79 -6.63
N VAL A 3 -7.85 28.86 -5.90
CA VAL A 3 -7.10 27.98 -5.00
C VAL A 3 -6.27 27.12 -5.91
N ALA A 4 -4.96 27.36 -5.97
CA ALA A 4 -4.02 26.47 -6.61
C ALA A 4 -4.16 25.11 -5.91
N GLY A 5 -4.98 24.23 -6.48
CA GLY A 5 -5.07 22.84 -6.08
C GLY A 5 -3.69 22.26 -6.30
N GLY A 6 -2.96 22.05 -5.20
CA GLY A 6 -1.64 21.42 -5.25
C GLY A 6 -1.74 20.15 -6.08
N SER A 7 -0.84 19.99 -7.04
CA SER A 7 -0.74 18.76 -7.83
C SER A 7 -0.77 17.58 -6.86
N PRO A 8 -1.67 16.61 -7.03
CA PRO A 8 -1.78 15.53 -6.06
C PRO A 8 -0.46 14.77 -5.99
N ASP A 9 0.03 14.55 -4.79
CA ASP A 9 1.27 13.78 -4.58
C ASP A 9 1.02 12.32 -4.97
N LEU A 10 1.65 11.90 -6.07
CA LEU A 10 1.52 10.54 -6.61
C LEU A 10 1.93 9.50 -5.57
N ASP A 11 2.98 9.75 -4.79
CA ASP A 11 3.47 8.82 -3.78
C ASP A 11 2.43 8.63 -2.68
N LEU A 12 1.71 9.70 -2.32
CA LEU A 12 0.61 9.63 -1.37
C LEU A 12 -0.53 8.75 -1.90
N TYR A 13 -0.89 8.88 -3.18
CA TYR A 13 -1.90 8.01 -3.78
C TYR A 13 -1.47 6.55 -3.85
N ILE A 14 -0.20 6.29 -4.16
CA ILE A 14 0.37 4.94 -4.16
C ILE A 14 0.26 4.32 -2.77
N ILE A 15 0.64 5.06 -1.71
CA ILE A 15 0.50 4.61 -0.32
C ILE A 15 -0.95 4.28 0.02
N HIS A 16 -1.89 5.16 -0.34
CA HIS A 16 -3.30 4.95 -0.05
C HIS A 16 -3.87 3.75 -0.82
N MET A 17 -3.53 3.60 -2.10
CA MET A 17 -3.92 2.42 -2.89
C MET A 17 -3.35 1.15 -2.26
N ALA A 18 -2.07 1.13 -1.90
CA ALA A 18 -1.43 -0.01 -1.26
C ALA A 18 -2.14 -0.41 0.04
N GLY A 19 -2.46 0.56 0.90
CA GLY A 19 -3.20 0.32 2.14
C GLY A 19 -4.59 -0.27 1.91
N LEU A 20 -5.33 0.24 0.92
CA LEU A 20 -6.66 -0.28 0.58
C LEU A 20 -6.60 -1.71 0.04
N LEU A 21 -5.63 -2.02 -0.82
CA LEU A 21 -5.43 -3.38 -1.33
C LEU A 21 -4.98 -4.35 -0.23
N TYR A 22 -4.12 -3.91 0.69
CA TYR A 22 -3.68 -4.69 1.83
C TYR A 22 -4.85 -5.12 2.73
N HIS A 23 -5.77 -4.17 2.98
CA HIS A 23 -6.99 -4.40 3.75
C HIS A 23 -8.14 -5.01 2.93
N GLN A 24 -7.91 -5.30 1.64
CA GLN A 24 -8.88 -5.93 0.74
C GLN A 24 -10.13 -5.07 0.51
N ASP A 25 -10.02 -3.76 0.67
CA ASP A 25 -11.07 -2.80 0.32
C ASP A 25 -10.97 -2.43 -1.17
N TRP A 26 -11.32 -3.41 -2.01
CA TRP A 26 -11.22 -3.31 -3.48
C TRP A 26 -12.11 -2.21 -4.05
N MET A 27 -13.25 -1.95 -3.40
CA MET A 27 -14.19 -0.91 -3.80
C MET A 27 -13.65 0.47 -3.51
N ALA A 28 -13.12 0.71 -2.31
CA ALA A 28 -12.47 1.97 -1.99
C ALA A 28 -11.26 2.22 -2.90
N ALA A 29 -10.46 1.21 -3.22
CA ALA A 29 -9.34 1.32 -4.15
C ALA A 29 -9.81 1.78 -5.55
N ARG A 30 -10.90 1.21 -6.07
CA ARG A 30 -11.53 1.66 -7.32
C ARG A 30 -12.01 3.12 -7.25
N HIS A 31 -12.60 3.53 -6.14
CA HIS A 31 -13.04 4.92 -5.96
C HIS A 31 -11.86 5.89 -5.87
N LEU A 32 -10.77 5.49 -5.23
CA LEU A 32 -9.55 6.30 -5.13
C LEU A 32 -8.92 6.52 -6.51
N PHE A 33 -8.81 5.47 -7.34
CA PHE A 33 -8.31 5.59 -8.71
C PHE A 33 -9.13 6.56 -9.58
N ARG A 34 -10.46 6.53 -9.46
CA ARG A 34 -11.32 7.50 -10.16
C ARG A 34 -11.11 8.93 -9.67
N ARG A 35 -10.87 9.11 -8.37
CA ARG A 35 -10.65 10.42 -7.76
C ARG A 35 -9.29 11.01 -8.05
N SER A 36 -8.27 10.19 -8.33
CA SER A 36 -6.95 10.68 -8.74
C SER A 36 -6.94 11.25 -10.16
N GLY A 37 -8.05 11.16 -10.90
CA GLY A 37 -8.11 11.54 -12.30
C GLY A 37 -7.56 10.45 -13.22
N GLU A 38 -7.58 9.19 -12.77
CA GLU A 38 -7.12 8.03 -13.54
C GLU A 38 -5.65 8.15 -13.97
N MET A 39 -4.79 8.58 -13.03
CA MET A 39 -3.34 8.64 -13.24
C MET A 39 -2.81 7.28 -13.73
N ASN A 40 -2.10 7.29 -14.86
CA ASN A 40 -1.58 6.08 -15.50
C ASN A 40 -0.66 5.28 -14.56
N GLU A 41 0.06 5.96 -13.67
CA GLU A 41 0.95 5.34 -12.68
C GLU A 41 0.21 4.51 -11.64
N LEU A 42 -1.08 4.79 -11.43
CA LEU A 42 -1.95 4.03 -10.51
C LEU A 42 -2.73 2.91 -11.22
N GLU A 43 -2.71 2.87 -12.56
CA GLU A 43 -3.41 1.86 -13.34
C GLU A 43 -3.00 0.43 -12.96
N PRO A 44 -1.69 0.10 -12.77
CA PRO A 44 -1.28 -1.24 -12.32
C PRO A 44 -1.88 -1.65 -10.97
N TRP A 45 -2.05 -0.70 -10.04
CA TRP A 45 -2.68 -0.94 -8.74
C TRP A 45 -4.19 -1.13 -8.87
N PHE A 46 -4.81 -0.38 -9.78
CA PHE A 46 -6.22 -0.50 -10.08
C PHE A 46 -6.57 -1.84 -10.74
N GLU A 47 -5.72 -2.36 -11.63
CA GLU A 47 -5.95 -3.68 -12.25
C GLU A 47 -6.00 -4.81 -11.22
N VAL A 48 -5.24 -4.72 -10.12
CA VAL A 48 -5.36 -5.64 -8.97
C VAL A 48 -6.75 -5.55 -8.33
N ALA A 49 -7.22 -4.33 -8.03
CA ALA A 49 -8.56 -4.13 -7.46
C ALA A 49 -9.66 -4.64 -8.39
N LYS A 50 -9.54 -4.36 -9.69
CA LYS A 50 -10.49 -4.78 -10.73
C LYS A 50 -10.54 -6.30 -10.89
N ALA A 51 -9.40 -6.99 -10.78
CA ALA A 51 -9.36 -8.44 -10.74
C ALA A 51 -10.10 -8.98 -9.50
N ALA A 52 -9.90 -8.35 -8.34
CA ALA A 52 -10.50 -8.79 -7.07
C ALA A 52 -12.01 -8.54 -6.97
N LEU A 53 -12.56 -7.61 -7.77
CA LEU A 53 -14.01 -7.43 -7.91
C LEU A 53 -14.69 -8.57 -8.68
N LYS A 54 -13.92 -9.44 -9.33
CA LYS A 54 -14.42 -10.68 -9.96
C LYS A 54 -14.07 -11.86 -9.05
N PRO A 55 -14.87 -12.95 -9.04
CA PRO A 55 -14.57 -14.14 -8.26
C PRO A 55 -13.47 -15.01 -8.92
N ASP A 56 -12.33 -14.40 -9.27
CA ASP A 56 -11.20 -15.06 -9.94
C ASP A 56 -9.88 -14.77 -9.20
N LEU A 57 -9.49 -15.70 -8.34
CA LEU A 57 -8.29 -15.60 -7.52
C LEU A 57 -7.00 -15.64 -8.36
N ALA A 58 -7.01 -16.37 -9.48
CA ALA A 58 -5.85 -16.48 -10.35
C ALA A 58 -5.59 -15.16 -11.07
N ALA A 59 -6.65 -14.45 -11.46
CA ALA A 59 -6.53 -13.12 -12.03
C ALA A 59 -5.91 -12.12 -11.04
N VAL A 60 -6.33 -12.16 -9.76
CA VAL A 60 -5.77 -11.28 -8.72
C VAL A 60 -4.28 -11.53 -8.53
N TRP A 61 -3.88 -12.80 -8.41
CA TRP A 61 -2.48 -13.18 -8.26
C TRP A 61 -1.64 -12.72 -9.46
N LYS A 62 -2.13 -12.97 -10.67
CA LYS A 62 -1.46 -12.54 -11.91
C LYS A 62 -1.27 -11.02 -11.97
N SER A 63 -2.28 -10.25 -11.55
CA SER A 63 -2.17 -8.79 -11.48
C SER A 63 -1.13 -8.34 -10.45
N LEU A 64 -0.99 -9.02 -9.32
CA LEU A 64 0.05 -8.74 -8.32
C LEU A 64 1.45 -9.06 -8.85
N GLU A 65 1.63 -10.18 -9.56
CA GLU A 65 2.89 -10.51 -10.23
C GLU A 65 3.26 -9.47 -11.30
N GLN A 66 2.27 -9.02 -12.07
CA GLN A 66 2.47 -7.97 -13.07
C GLN A 66 2.84 -6.64 -12.40
N LEU A 67 2.20 -6.27 -11.30
CA LEU A 67 2.55 -5.08 -10.54
C LEU A 67 3.98 -5.18 -9.98
N HIS A 68 4.38 -6.32 -9.44
CA HIS A 68 5.73 -6.55 -8.94
C HIS A 68 6.79 -6.45 -10.05
N SER A 69 6.51 -6.98 -11.24
CA SER A 69 7.46 -6.99 -12.38
C SER A 69 7.56 -5.65 -13.12
N THR A 70 6.49 -4.84 -13.11
CA THR A 70 6.46 -3.54 -13.79
C THR A 70 7.11 -2.41 -12.98
N THR A 71 7.33 -2.62 -11.68
CA THR A 71 7.90 -1.61 -10.79
C THR A 71 9.32 -1.97 -10.32
N SER A 72 10.25 -1.04 -10.48
CA SER A 72 11.63 -1.17 -9.97
C SER A 72 11.83 -0.45 -8.63
N HIS A 73 10.83 0.30 -8.15
CA HIS A 73 10.96 1.10 -6.95
C HIS A 73 10.85 0.21 -5.70
N SER A 74 11.92 0.15 -4.90
CA SER A 74 12.05 -0.78 -3.75
C SER A 74 10.91 -0.66 -2.73
N PHE A 75 10.46 0.57 -2.49
CA PHE A 75 9.33 0.84 -1.60
C PHE A 75 8.00 0.29 -2.16
N VAL A 76 7.77 0.38 -3.47
CA VAL A 76 6.57 -0.19 -4.09
C VAL A 76 6.61 -1.71 -4.01
N GLN A 77 7.76 -2.33 -4.31
CA GLN A 77 7.93 -3.77 -4.19
C GLN A 77 7.63 -4.28 -2.78
N THR A 78 8.00 -3.51 -1.75
CA THR A 78 7.66 -3.83 -0.35
C THR A 78 6.15 -3.95 -0.15
N TYR A 79 5.37 -2.97 -0.61
CA TYR A 79 3.91 -3.05 -0.51
C TYR A 79 3.31 -4.18 -1.32
N VAL A 80 3.81 -4.43 -2.53
CA VAL A 80 3.30 -5.53 -3.37
C VAL A 80 3.51 -6.88 -2.67
N ASN A 81 4.66 -7.06 -2.00
CA ASN A 81 4.94 -8.26 -1.23
C ASN A 81 4.01 -8.40 -0.01
N GLU A 82 3.77 -7.31 0.73
CA GLU A 82 2.84 -7.29 1.87
C GLU A 82 1.40 -7.59 1.44
N ILE A 83 0.95 -7.02 0.32
CA ILE A 83 -0.39 -7.27 -0.25
C ILE A 83 -0.50 -8.73 -0.72
N SER A 84 0.53 -9.24 -1.41
CA SER A 84 0.61 -10.63 -1.86
C SER A 84 0.53 -11.62 -0.70
N HIS A 85 1.24 -11.31 0.39
CA HIS A 85 1.18 -12.07 1.63
C HIS A 85 -0.23 -12.04 2.23
N ALA A 86 -0.80 -10.85 2.43
CA ALA A 86 -2.14 -10.68 3.00
C ALA A 86 -3.24 -11.37 2.17
N PHE A 87 -3.13 -11.32 0.84
CA PHE A 87 -4.03 -12.01 -0.09
C PHE A 87 -3.97 -13.53 0.11
N ARG A 88 -2.75 -14.12 0.10
CA ARG A 88 -2.56 -15.56 0.37
C ARG A 88 -3.15 -15.96 1.71
N VAL A 89 -2.89 -15.19 2.77
CA VAL A 89 -3.45 -15.46 4.10
C VAL A 89 -4.97 -15.47 4.05
N ALA A 90 -5.63 -14.49 3.43
CA ALA A 90 -7.08 -14.43 3.40
C ALA A 90 -7.72 -15.53 2.54
N CYS A 91 -7.12 -15.89 1.41
CA CYS A 91 -7.60 -17.02 0.60
C CYS A 91 -7.55 -18.32 1.40
N LEU A 92 -6.46 -18.51 2.15
CA LEU A 92 -6.22 -19.74 2.86
C LEU A 92 -6.97 -19.79 4.21
N ARG A 93 -7.28 -18.64 4.86
CA ARG A 93 -8.00 -18.60 6.15
C ARG A 93 -9.38 -19.25 6.12
N ASN A 94 -9.98 -19.40 4.93
CA ASN A 94 -11.26 -20.09 4.76
C ASN A 94 -11.15 -21.62 4.94
N PHE A 95 -9.95 -22.17 5.07
CA PHE A 95 -9.71 -23.57 5.38
C PHE A 95 -9.40 -23.73 6.87
N ASP A 96 -10.22 -24.49 7.59
CA ASP A 96 -10.08 -24.73 9.04
C ASP A 96 -8.75 -25.39 9.44
N SER A 97 -8.05 -25.99 8.47
CA SER A 97 -6.79 -26.67 8.67
C SER A 97 -5.96 -26.67 7.39
N SER A 98 -4.64 -26.55 7.54
CA SER A 98 -3.70 -26.65 6.42
C SER A 98 -3.80 -27.97 5.66
N LYS A 99 -4.32 -29.04 6.30
CA LYS A 99 -4.51 -30.35 5.67
C LYS A 99 -5.72 -30.42 4.72
N ASN A 100 -6.62 -29.44 4.81
CA ASN A 100 -7.85 -29.39 4.02
C ASN A 100 -7.74 -28.44 2.82
N ILE A 101 -6.57 -27.85 2.57
CA ILE A 101 -6.37 -26.92 1.47
C ILE A 101 -6.27 -27.72 0.16
N PRO A 102 -7.14 -27.47 -0.84
CA PRO A 102 -7.07 -28.15 -2.12
C PRO A 102 -5.76 -27.89 -2.86
N ALA A 103 -5.13 -28.95 -3.38
CA ALA A 103 -3.86 -28.87 -4.10
C ALA A 103 -3.90 -27.94 -5.33
N PHE A 104 -5.06 -27.79 -5.97
CA PHE A 104 -5.22 -26.90 -7.13
C PHE A 104 -5.03 -25.42 -6.80
N LEU A 105 -5.12 -25.03 -5.51
CA LEU A 105 -4.91 -23.63 -5.10
C LEU A 105 -3.44 -23.22 -5.08
N ALA A 106 -2.50 -24.16 -4.99
CA ALA A 106 -1.08 -23.86 -4.97
C ALA A 106 -0.65 -23.01 -6.19
N PRO A 107 -0.89 -23.43 -7.44
CA PRO A 107 -0.57 -22.60 -8.60
C PRO A 107 -1.45 -21.35 -8.74
N VAL A 108 -2.69 -21.36 -8.23
CA VAL A 108 -3.61 -20.20 -8.28
C VAL A 108 -3.11 -19.04 -7.40
N LEU A 109 -2.43 -19.36 -6.29
CA LEU A 109 -1.88 -18.39 -5.33
C LEU A 109 -0.36 -18.17 -5.52
N GLY A 110 0.22 -18.74 -6.58
CA GLY A 110 1.64 -18.60 -6.93
C GLY A 110 2.61 -19.34 -6.03
N PHE A 111 2.20 -20.42 -5.39
CA PHE A 111 3.12 -21.32 -4.72
C PHE A 111 3.74 -22.29 -5.74
N SER A 112 5.02 -22.59 -5.57
CA SER A 112 5.72 -23.54 -6.44
C SER A 112 5.30 -24.98 -6.15
N THR A 113 4.92 -25.27 -4.90
CA THR A 113 4.50 -26.61 -4.46
C THR A 113 3.33 -26.55 -3.47
N VAL A 114 2.60 -27.66 -3.36
CA VAL A 114 1.56 -27.84 -2.33
C VAL A 114 2.17 -27.82 -0.93
N GLU A 115 3.40 -28.31 -0.78
CA GLU A 115 4.13 -28.30 0.49
C GLU A 115 4.42 -26.87 0.96
N GLU A 116 4.91 -26.01 0.07
CA GLU A 116 5.14 -24.58 0.34
C GLU A 116 3.87 -23.88 0.80
N MET A 117 2.75 -24.08 0.09
CA MET A 117 1.44 -23.54 0.47
C MET A 117 0.99 -24.05 1.85
N THR A 118 1.20 -25.34 2.14
CA THR A 118 0.79 -25.96 3.41
C THR A 118 1.64 -25.45 4.57
N ASN A 119 2.94 -25.23 4.35
CA ASN A 119 3.84 -24.65 5.34
C ASN A 119 3.47 -23.19 5.62
N PHE A 120 3.25 -22.40 4.55
CA PHE A 120 2.77 -21.03 4.66
C PHE A 120 1.46 -20.93 5.45
N ALA A 121 0.50 -21.80 5.13
CA ALA A 121 -0.76 -21.92 5.86
C ALA A 121 -0.55 -22.23 7.34
N ARG A 122 0.32 -23.18 7.66
CA ARG A 122 0.60 -23.57 9.05
C ARG A 122 1.18 -22.41 9.86
N GLU A 123 2.06 -21.63 9.25
CA GLU A 123 2.71 -20.48 9.89
C GLU A 123 1.75 -19.30 10.12
N ASN A 124 0.76 -19.12 9.24
CA ASN A 124 -0.09 -17.93 9.22
C ASN A 124 -1.57 -18.15 9.63
N MET A 125 -2.03 -19.40 9.76
CA MET A 125 -3.42 -19.73 10.16
C MET A 125 -3.61 -20.03 11.64
N LEU A 126 -2.53 -20.29 12.38
CA LEU A 126 -2.65 -20.39 13.83
C LEU A 126 -3.14 -19.04 14.36
N PRO A 127 -3.94 -19.01 15.45
CA PRO A 127 -4.42 -17.77 16.01
C PRO A 127 -3.25 -17.02 16.64
N ILE A 128 -2.48 -16.32 15.83
CA ILE A 128 -1.44 -15.40 16.31
C ILE A 128 -2.19 -14.16 16.79
N ARG A 129 -2.63 -14.23 18.04
CA ARG A 129 -2.75 -13.09 18.95
C ARG A 129 -1.53 -12.17 18.67
N ASN A 130 -1.78 -11.00 18.10
CA ASN A 130 -0.83 -9.88 17.97
C ASN A 130 0.24 -9.94 16.86
N GLN A 131 -0.09 -10.28 15.62
CA GLN A 131 0.63 -9.65 14.50
C GLN A 131 -0.12 -8.41 14.06
N ILE A 132 0.19 -7.30 14.74
CA ILE A 132 -0.17 -5.96 14.31
C ILE A 132 0.79 -5.59 13.17
N PRO A 133 0.35 -5.47 11.91
CA PRO A 133 1.18 -4.98 10.80
C PRO A 133 1.36 -3.46 10.83
N HIS A 134 0.89 -2.78 11.89
CA HIS A 134 0.95 -1.32 11.98
C HIS A 134 2.36 -0.76 12.17
N VAL A 135 3.36 -1.54 12.58
CA VAL A 135 4.68 -0.99 12.95
C VAL A 135 5.53 -0.62 11.72
N VAL A 136 5.41 -1.33 10.60
CA VAL A 136 6.22 -1.04 9.41
C VAL A 136 5.63 0.11 8.61
N ALA A 137 4.30 0.13 8.40
CA ALA A 137 3.63 1.25 7.74
C ALA A 137 3.64 2.54 8.60
N ALA A 138 3.42 2.46 9.92
CA ALA A 138 3.47 3.63 10.78
C ALA A 138 4.90 4.13 11.02
N GLY A 139 5.89 3.24 11.14
CA GLY A 139 7.30 3.63 11.25
C GLY A 139 7.84 4.28 9.97
N PHE A 140 7.38 3.83 8.80
CA PHE A 140 7.72 4.42 7.50
C PHE A 140 7.01 5.77 7.28
N LEU A 141 5.71 5.85 7.57
CA LEU A 141 4.96 7.12 7.55
C LEU A 141 5.54 8.13 8.56
N GLN A 142 5.96 7.69 9.75
CA GLN A 142 6.57 8.58 10.73
C GLN A 142 7.93 9.11 10.22
N ARG A 143 8.76 8.30 9.57
CA ARG A 143 10.03 8.75 8.97
C ARG A 143 9.83 9.71 7.79
N HIS A 144 8.83 9.51 6.95
CA HIS A 144 8.59 10.39 5.80
C HIS A 144 7.79 11.65 6.14
N LEU A 145 6.87 11.59 7.10
CA LEU A 145 6.19 12.78 7.62
C LEU A 145 7.16 13.65 8.43
N THR A 146 8.06 13.05 9.23
CA THR A 146 9.08 13.83 9.96
C THR A 146 10.17 14.39 9.05
N ALA A 147 10.51 13.73 7.94
CA ALA A 147 11.42 14.27 6.94
C ALA A 147 10.83 15.53 6.25
N ASN A 148 9.53 15.52 5.92
CA ASN A 148 8.87 16.71 5.36
C ASN A 148 8.67 17.82 6.40
N ILE A 149 8.47 17.48 7.68
CA ILE A 149 8.39 18.48 8.77
C ILE A 149 9.77 19.08 9.07
N ALA A 150 10.87 18.32 8.96
CA ALA A 150 12.22 18.84 9.16
C ALA A 150 12.67 19.78 8.02
N VAL A 151 12.20 19.53 6.78
CA VAL A 151 12.50 20.41 5.63
C VAL A 151 11.65 21.68 5.64
N THR A 152 10.43 21.65 6.21
CA THR A 152 9.57 22.85 6.35
C THR A 152 9.82 23.64 7.63
N SER A 153 10.20 23.00 8.74
CA SER A 153 10.55 23.70 9.99
C SER A 153 11.92 24.39 9.99
N GLY A 154 12.73 24.17 8.95
CA GLY A 154 13.98 24.91 8.71
C GLY A 154 13.80 26.19 7.88
N ALA A 155 12.63 26.41 7.27
CA ALA A 155 12.39 27.55 6.38
C ALA A 155 11.47 28.63 6.98
N GLU A 156 10.70 28.33 8.02
CA GLU A 156 9.72 29.29 8.59
C GLU A 156 10.18 30.01 9.88
N LYS A 157 11.44 29.87 10.30
CA LYS A 157 11.98 30.65 11.44
C LYS A 157 12.82 31.86 11.08
N ASN A 158 13.03 32.14 9.79
CA ASN A 158 13.78 33.33 9.38
C ASN A 158 12.91 34.48 8.84
N ASP A 159 11.65 34.26 8.46
CA ASP A 159 10.82 35.34 7.89
C ASP A 159 10.01 36.13 8.92
N GLU A 160 9.82 35.62 10.15
CA GLU A 160 9.19 36.41 11.23
C GLU A 160 10.18 37.33 11.97
N MET A 161 11.50 37.15 11.82
CA MET A 161 12.49 38.06 12.42
C MET A 161 12.88 39.24 11.52
N PHE A 162 12.55 39.23 10.23
CA PHE A 162 12.90 40.33 9.31
C PHE A 162 11.87 41.46 9.28
N LEU A 163 10.64 41.23 9.74
CA LEU A 163 9.60 42.27 9.80
C LEU A 163 9.65 43.14 11.06
N ASP A 164 10.31 42.68 12.14
CA ASP A 164 10.51 43.49 13.35
C ASP A 164 11.73 44.43 13.28
N ILE A 165 12.67 44.21 12.35
CA ILE A 165 13.84 45.10 12.18
C ILE A 165 13.51 46.32 11.31
N LEU A 166 12.54 46.21 10.38
CA LEU A 166 12.18 47.32 9.47
C LEU A 166 11.16 48.31 10.07
N ASN A 167 10.46 47.97 11.16
CA ASN A 167 9.55 48.88 11.85
C ASN A 167 10.18 49.68 13.01
N ALA A 168 11.45 49.43 13.34
CA ALA A 168 12.17 50.17 14.38
C ALA A 168 13.02 51.36 13.87
N SER A 169 12.96 51.68 12.56
CA SER A 169 13.76 52.77 11.96
C SER A 169 12.96 54.05 11.64
N SER A 170 11.77 54.20 12.22
CA SER A 170 10.95 55.42 12.08
C SER A 170 10.74 56.10 13.44
N SER A 171 11.82 56.59 14.04
CA SER A 171 11.82 57.59 15.12
C SER A 171 13.14 58.35 15.13
#